data_AF-A0A314Z3W9-F1
#
_entry.id   AF-A0A314Z3W9-F1
#
_cell.length_a   1.000
_cell.length_b   1.000
_cell.length_c   1.000
_cell.angle_alpha   90.00
_cell.angle_beta   90.00
_cell.angle_gamma   90.00
#
_symmetry.space_group_name_H-M   'P 1'
#
loop_
_entity.id
_entity.type
_entity.pdbx_description
1 polymer ?
#
loop_
_entity_poly.entity_id
_entity_poly.type
_entity_poly.pdbx_seq_one_letter_code
_entity_poly.pdbx_strand_id
1 'polypeptide(L)'
;MFLSYPTPANATVSPLVRSVCKEPLSMNLNYGECVKALWADTRIKSALNLKDLGIATLELAKENANVTLASFNNLLHIKQQREHRCSTLRGFVWISGKRFPSRNRGAKEGS
;
A
#
# COMPACT_ATOMS: atom_id res chain seq x y z
N MET A 1 -47.85 17.06 -2.33
CA MET A 1 -46.90 16.47 -1.37
C MET A 1 -45.93 15.60 -2.16
N PHE A 2 -44.69 16.04 -2.33
CA PHE A 2 -43.66 15.25 -3.00
C PHE A 2 -43.06 14.27 -1.98
N LEU A 3 -43.26 12.97 -2.19
CA LEU A 3 -42.61 11.94 -1.39
C LEU A 3 -41.13 11.90 -1.80
N SER A 4 -40.29 12.54 -0.99
CA SER A 4 -38.83 12.42 -1.07
C SER A 4 -38.44 10.99 -0.69
N TYR A 5 -38.43 10.08 -1.65
CA TYR A 5 -37.87 8.75 -1.47
C TYR A 5 -36.38 8.92 -1.14
N PRO A 6 -35.85 8.29 -0.07
CA PRO A 6 -34.43 8.37 0.21
C PRO A 6 -33.69 7.78 -0.97
N THR A 7 -32.95 8.62 -1.69
CA THR A 7 -32.09 8.19 -2.78
C THR A 7 -31.13 7.18 -2.17
N PRO A 8 -31.12 5.92 -2.64
CA PRO A 8 -30.17 4.93 -2.13
C PRO A 8 -28.77 5.52 -2.28
N ALA A 9 -27.87 5.34 -1.31
CA ALA A 9 -26.46 5.76 -1.44
C ALA A 9 -25.79 5.20 -2.72
N ASN A 10 -26.38 4.17 -3.31
CA ASN A 10 -26.02 3.60 -4.59
C ASN A 10 -26.45 4.40 -5.82
N ALA A 11 -27.44 5.30 -5.74
CA ALA A 11 -28.05 5.98 -6.89
C ALA A 11 -27.04 6.72 -7.79
N THR A 12 -25.93 7.17 -7.21
CA THR A 12 -24.87 7.91 -7.90
C THR A 12 -23.91 6.99 -8.67
N VAL A 13 -23.85 5.70 -8.35
CA VAL A 13 -22.93 4.73 -8.99
C VAL A 13 -23.54 4.23 -10.30
N SER A 14 -22.73 4.19 -11.37
CA SER A 14 -23.21 3.74 -12.68
C SER A 14 -23.73 2.31 -12.62
N PRO A 15 -24.80 1.98 -13.37
CA PRO A 15 -25.38 0.64 -13.37
C PRO A 15 -24.38 -0.44 -13.80
N LEU A 16 -23.41 -0.09 -14.65
CA LEU A 16 -22.32 -0.99 -15.05
C LEU A 16 -21.44 -1.39 -13.87
N VAL A 17 -20.97 -0.42 -13.08
CA VAL A 17 -20.14 -0.68 -11.90
C VAL A 17 -20.91 -1.50 -10.86
N ARG A 18 -22.21 -1.22 -10.69
CA ARG A 18 -23.05 -2.05 -9.79
C ARG A 18 -23.20 -3.48 -10.28
N SER A 19 -23.27 -3.70 -11.59
CA SER A 19 -23.36 -5.04 -12.18
C SER A 19 -22.07 -5.83 -11.93
N VAL A 20 -20.91 -5.21 -12.21
CA VAL A 20 -19.60 -5.84 -12.02
C VAL A 20 -19.34 -6.15 -10.55
N CYS A 21 -19.62 -5.20 -9.64
CA CYS A 21 -19.38 -5.41 -8.22
C CYS A 21 -20.39 -6.34 -7.52
N LYS A 22 -21.52 -6.65 -8.16
CA LYS A 22 -22.49 -7.63 -7.66
C LYS A 22 -22.08 -9.07 -8.00
N GLU A 23 -21.27 -9.26 -9.03
CA GLU A 23 -20.76 -10.60 -9.31
C GLU A 23 -19.82 -11.03 -8.18
N PRO A 24 -19.92 -12.28 -7.71
CA PRO A 24 -19.03 -12.79 -6.69
C PRO A 24 -17.62 -12.85 -7.27
N LEU A 25 -16.82 -11.82 -6.97
CA LEU A 25 -15.38 -11.87 -7.15
C LEU A 25 -14.86 -13.02 -6.28
N SER A 26 -14.05 -13.89 -6.87
CA SER A 26 -13.44 -15.03 -6.18
C SER A 26 -12.43 -14.62 -5.10
N MET A 27 -12.09 -13.33 -5.02
CA MET A 27 -11.46 -12.69 -3.87
C MET A 27 -12.55 -12.14 -2.95
N ASN A 28 -12.42 -12.32 -1.62
CA ASN A 28 -13.30 -11.83 -0.54
C ASN A 28 -13.47 -10.29 -0.52
N LEU A 29 -13.85 -9.70 -1.64
CA LEU A 29 -13.95 -8.28 -1.87
C LEU A 29 -15.42 -7.93 -1.72
N ASN A 30 -15.74 -7.16 -0.69
CA ASN A 30 -17.13 -6.81 -0.46
C ASN A 30 -17.62 -5.81 -1.52
N TYR A 31 -18.92 -5.78 -1.76
CA TYR A 31 -19.54 -4.88 -2.75
C TYR A 31 -19.09 -3.41 -2.55
N GLY A 32 -19.02 -2.95 -1.30
CA GLY A 32 -18.64 -1.59 -0.97
C GLY A 32 -17.18 -1.27 -1.30
N GLU A 33 -16.28 -2.22 -1.12
CA GLU A 33 -14.86 -2.11 -1.47
C GLU A 33 -14.67 -2.09 -2.98
N CYS A 34 -15.41 -2.95 -3.71
CA CYS A 34 -15.38 -2.95 -5.16
C CYS A 34 -15.84 -1.60 -5.73
N VAL A 35 -16.99 -1.10 -5.24
CA VAL A 35 -17.50 0.21 -5.67
C VAL A 35 -16.52 1.31 -5.29
N LYS A 36 -15.95 1.32 -4.09
CA LYS A 36 -14.95 2.34 -3.70
C LYS A 36 -13.71 2.31 -4.59
N ALA A 37 -13.20 1.13 -4.93
CA ALA A 37 -12.02 0.96 -5.75
C ALA A 37 -12.24 1.47 -7.18
N LEU A 38 -13.37 1.10 -7.80
CA LEU A 38 -13.68 1.49 -9.18
C LEU A 38 -14.20 2.93 -9.27
N TRP A 39 -15.06 3.35 -8.34
CA TRP A 39 -15.72 4.66 -8.36
C TRP A 39 -14.83 5.81 -7.89
N ALA A 40 -13.58 5.54 -7.50
CA ALA A 40 -12.60 6.60 -7.27
C ALA A 40 -12.16 7.26 -8.59
N ASP A 41 -12.09 6.49 -9.69
CA ASP A 41 -11.56 6.93 -10.97
C ASP A 41 -12.63 7.61 -11.84
N THR A 42 -12.31 8.77 -12.43
CA THR A 42 -13.22 9.57 -13.27
C THR A 42 -13.48 8.96 -14.64
N ARG A 43 -12.54 8.17 -15.18
CA ARG A 43 -12.68 7.42 -16.44
C ARG A 43 -13.73 6.33 -16.28
N ILE A 44 -13.71 5.63 -15.13
CA ILE A 44 -14.69 4.60 -14.78
C ILE A 44 -16.09 5.20 -14.63
N LYS A 45 -16.22 6.39 -14.02
CA LYS A 45 -17.52 7.09 -13.91
C LYS A 45 -18.12 7.44 -15.26
N SER A 46 -17.26 7.77 -16.22
CA SER A 46 -17.65 8.20 -17.57
C SER A 46 -17.85 7.02 -18.54
N ALA A 47 -17.53 5.79 -18.12
CA ALA A 47 -17.65 4.61 -18.98
C ALA A 47 -19.13 4.30 -19.29
N LEU A 48 -19.46 4.27 -20.58
CA LEU A 48 -20.82 4.03 -21.08
C LEU A 48 -21.08 2.56 -21.42
N ASN A 49 -20.02 1.75 -21.56
CA ASN A 49 -20.11 0.34 -21.91
C ASN A 49 -19.04 -0.49 -21.18
N LEU A 50 -19.17 -1.81 -21.21
CA LEU A 50 -18.27 -2.74 -20.53
C LEU A 50 -16.84 -2.70 -21.07
N LYS A 51 -16.66 -2.41 -22.36
CA LYS A 51 -15.34 -2.33 -22.99
C LYS A 51 -14.56 -1.14 -22.43
N ASP A 52 -15.17 0.04 -22.41
CA ASP A 52 -14.55 1.26 -21.90
C ASP A 52 -14.32 1.16 -20.39
N LEU A 53 -15.25 0.54 -19.66
CA LEU A 53 -15.09 0.23 -18.24
C LEU A 53 -13.87 -0.69 -18.01
N GLY A 54 -13.74 -1.74 -18.83
CA GLY A 54 -12.61 -2.66 -18.77
C GLY A 54 -11.28 -1.97 -19.06
N ILE A 55 -11.22 -1.14 -20.11
CA ILE A 55 -10.02 -0.36 -20.46
C ILE A 55 -9.63 0.57 -19.30
N ALA A 56 -10.57 1.36 -18.79
CA ALA A 56 -10.31 2.28 -17.68
C ALA A 56 -9.85 1.55 -16.41
N THR A 57 -10.42 0.37 -16.14
CA THR A 57 -10.02 -0.47 -15.00
C THR A 57 -8.61 -1.02 -15.17
N LEU A 58 -8.24 -1.46 -16.39
CA LEU A 58 -6.87 -1.92 -16.68
C LEU A 58 -5.85 -0.78 -16.56
N GLU A 59 -6.18 0.41 -17.03
CA GLU A 59 -5.30 1.58 -16.90
C GLU A 59 -5.07 1.95 -15.43
N LEU A 60 -6.14 1.97 -14.63
CA LEU A 60 -6.06 2.19 -13.19
C LEU A 60 -5.18 1.13 -12.50
N ALA A 61 -5.35 -0.15 -12.88
CA ALA A 61 -4.52 -1.23 -12.34
C ALA A 61 -3.04 -1.07 -12.71
N LYS A 62 -2.75 -0.66 -13.95
CA LYS A 62 -1.38 -0.39 -14.43
C LYS A 62 -0.75 0.78 -13.67
N GLU A 63 -1.49 1.86 -13.44
CA GLU A 63 -1.02 3.02 -12.68
C GLU A 63 -0.69 2.62 -11.23
N ASN A 64 -1.58 1.89 -10.57
CA ASN A 64 -1.35 1.39 -9.21
C ASN A 64 -0.15 0.44 -9.13
N ALA A 65 0.04 -0.43 -10.14
CA ALA A 65 1.21 -1.30 -10.22
C ALA A 65 2.52 -0.49 -10.35
N ASN A 66 2.53 0.56 -11.16
CA ASN A 66 3.69 1.43 -11.31
C ASN A 66 4.02 2.18 -10.01
N VAL A 67 3.00 2.71 -9.32
CA VAL A 67 3.19 3.37 -8.01
C VAL A 67 3.75 2.37 -6.99
N THR A 68 3.22 1.15 -6.98
CA THR A 68 3.69 0.07 -6.08
C THR A 68 5.14 -0.31 -6.38
N LEU A 69 5.50 -0.46 -7.65
CA LEU A 69 6.87 -0.75 -8.08
C LEU A 69 7.84 0.36 -7.67
N ALA A 70 7.46 1.63 -7.86
CA ALA A 70 8.26 2.77 -7.43
C ALA A 70 8.47 2.79 -5.90
N SER A 71 7.41 2.48 -5.15
CA SER A 71 7.47 2.37 -3.68
C SER A 71 8.41 1.25 -3.23
N PHE A 72 8.31 0.06 -3.84
CA PHE A 72 9.22 -1.05 -3.56
C PHE A 72 10.68 -0.70 -3.86
N ASN A 73 10.95 -0.06 -5.00
CA ASN A 73 12.29 0.37 -5.36
C ASN A 73 12.87 1.37 -4.35
N ASN A 74 12.05 2.31 -3.86
CA ASN A 74 12.47 3.25 -2.83
C ASN A 74 12.79 2.54 -1.50
N LEU A 75 11.94 1.59 -1.08
CA LEU A 75 12.19 0.80 0.13
C LEU A 75 13.49 -0.01 0.03
N LEU A 76 13.76 -0.63 -1.12
CA LEU A 76 15.00 -1.37 -1.37
C LEU A 76 16.22 -0.45 -1.34
N HIS A 77 16.14 0.74 -1.94
CA HIS A 77 17.23 1.72 -1.90
C HIS A 77 17.52 2.20 -0.46
N ILE A 78 16.50 2.46 0.35
CA ILE A 78 16.66 2.79 1.77
C ILE A 78 17.32 1.65 2.55
N LYS A 79 16.94 0.39 2.26
CA LYS A 79 17.55 -0.79 2.89
C LYS A 79 19.03 -0.91 2.51
N GLN A 80 19.37 -0.78 1.23
CA GLN A 80 20.76 -0.78 0.76
C GLN A 80 21.58 0.33 1.43
N GLN A 81 21.04 1.54 1.54
CA GLN A 81 21.73 2.63 2.23
C GLN A 81 21.96 2.34 3.73
N ARG A 82 21.00 1.71 4.41
CA ARG A 82 21.19 1.29 5.82
C ARG A 82 22.24 0.20 5.96
N GLU A 83 22.33 -0.71 4.99
CA GLU A 83 23.32 -1.79 4.97
C GLU A 83 24.74 -1.24 4.75
N HIS A 84 24.89 -0.27 3.84
CA HIS A 84 26.15 0.48 3.68
C HIS A 84 26.54 1.28 4.92
N ARG A 85 25.58 1.88 5.64
CA ARG A 85 25.89 2.56 6.92
C ARG A 85 26.32 1.59 8.02
N CYS A 86 25.76 0.38 8.06
CA CYS A 86 26.16 -0.65 9.02
C CYS A 86 27.53 -1.26 8.72
N SER A 87 27.90 -1.44 7.44
CA SER A 87 29.24 -1.91 7.07
C SER A 87 30.33 -0.87 7.36
N THR A 88 30.00 0.42 7.25
CA THR A 88 30.92 1.51 7.59
C THR A 88 31.20 1.56 9.12
N LEU A 89 30.22 1.21 9.96
CA LEU A 89 30.42 1.10 11.41
C LEU A 89 31.25 -0.14 11.80
N ARG A 90 31.18 -1.26 11.05
CA ARG A 90 32.09 -2.41 11.26
C ARG A 90 33.53 -2.12 10.85
N GLY A 91 33.76 -1.25 9.87
CA GLY A 91 35.10 -0.76 9.51
C GLY A 91 35.71 0.18 10.56
N PHE A 92 34.89 1.04 11.18
CA PHE A 92 35.35 1.97 12.22
C PHE A 92 35.76 1.30 13.54
N VAL A 93 35.15 0.16 13.88
CA VAL A 93 35.52 -0.64 15.07
C VAL A 93 36.86 -1.34 14.89
N TRP A 94 37.25 -1.69 13.65
CA TRP A 94 38.54 -2.34 13.39
C TRP A 94 39.72 -1.35 13.32
N ILE A 95 39.49 -0.11 12.85
CA ILE A 95 40.55 0.92 12.77
C ILE A 95 40.78 1.60 14.12
N SER A 96 39.80 1.62 15.02
CA SER A 96 39.96 2.17 16.37
C SER A 96 40.54 1.12 17.31
N GLY A 97 41.81 0.75 17.09
CA GLY A 97 42.66 -0.02 17.99
C GLY A 97 42.91 0.70 19.33
N LYS A 98 41.87 0.92 20.13
CA LYS A 98 41.98 1.24 21.55
C LYS A 98 41.14 0.22 22.31
N ARG A 99 41.85 -0.82 22.75
CA ARG A 99 41.54 -1.72 23.86
C ARG A 99 40.46 -1.13 24.79
N PHE A 100 39.23 -1.58 24.63
CA PHE A 100 38.16 -1.37 25.59
C PHE A 100 38.60 -2.01 26.92
N PRO A 101 38.73 -1.28 28.03
CA PRO A 101 39.00 -1.91 29.31
C PRO A 101 37.74 -2.68 29.73
N SER A 102 37.89 -4.00 29.87
CA SER A 102 36.86 -4.87 30.39
C SER A 102 36.47 -4.41 31.79
N ARG A 103 35.23 -3.94 31.92
CA ARG A 103 34.61 -3.52 33.18
C ARG A 103 34.35 -4.78 34.00
N ASN A 104 35.28 -5.14 34.89
CA ASN A 104 35.07 -6.19 35.88
C ASN A 104 33.91 -5.77 36.80
N ARG A 105 32.79 -6.47 36.67
CA ARG A 105 31.65 -6.43 37.58
C ARG A 105 31.84 -7.59 38.56
N GLY A 106 32.35 -7.28 39.75
CA GLY A 106 32.47 -8.21 40.86
C GLY A 106 32.47 -7.43 42.16
N ALA A 107 31.26 -7.03 42.60
CA ALA A 107 31.01 -6.54 43.94
C ALA A 107 30.28 -7.65 44.72
N LYS A 108 30.58 -7.75 46.02
CA LYS A 108 30.17 -8.71 47.07
C LYS A 108 31.29 -9.69 47.44
N GLU A 109 31.67 -9.94 48.69
CA GLU A 109 31.19 -9.64 50.06
C GLU A 109 32.47 -9.43 50.92
N GLY A 110 32.53 -8.63 52.00
CA GLY A 110 31.70 -8.72 53.19
C GLY A 110 32.48 -9.44 54.31
N SER A 111 33.23 -8.64 55.10
CA SER A 111 33.81 -8.89 56.43
C SER A 111 34.96 -9.87 56.62
#